data_AF-X1GZZ3-F1
#
_entry.id   AF-X1GZZ3-F1
#
_cell.length_a   1.000
_cell.length_b   1.000
_cell.length_c   1.000
_cell.angle_alpha   90.00
_cell.angle_beta   90.00
_cell.angle_gamma   90.00
#
_symmetry.space_group_name_H-M   'P 1'
#
loop_
_entity.id
_entity.type
_entity.pdbx_description
1 polymer ?
#
loop_
_entity_poly.entity_id
_entity_poly.type
_entity_poly.pdbx_seq_one_letter_code
_entity_poly.pdbx_strand_id
1 'polypeptide(L)'
;DEGMGFWCAKPTSFEHPMFEIAGKYYYSVDHSPSFYWNSASWEISEALLPFLSIVIGGPKVWEKNKTISKAIEIRNGVIQNPKILSFQNREKEYPHQFR
;
A
#
# COMPACT_ATOMS: atom_id res chain seq x y z
N ASP A 1 7.41 1.27 9.39
CA ASP A 1 8.73 1.73 8.91
C ASP A 1 9.44 2.62 9.91
N GLU A 2 10.75 2.76 9.75
CA GLU A 2 11.53 3.73 10.50
C GLU A 2 11.10 5.17 10.15
N GLY A 3 11.08 6.05 11.14
CA GLY A 3 10.78 7.47 10.93
C GLY A 3 9.30 7.82 10.66
N MET A 4 8.37 6.87 10.83
CA MET A 4 6.93 7.13 10.68
C MET A 4 6.31 7.81 11.92
N GLY A 5 5.94 9.08 11.82
CA GLY A 5 5.07 9.80 12.78
C GLY A 5 5.67 10.10 14.16
N PHE A 6 6.61 9.29 14.63
CA PHE A 6 7.31 9.43 15.90
C PHE A 6 8.82 9.38 15.69
N TRP A 7 9.55 10.16 16.49
CA TRP A 7 11.02 10.21 16.45
C TRP A 7 11.69 8.87 16.76
N CYS A 8 11.02 8.00 17.52
CA CYS A 8 11.48 6.67 17.89
C CYS A 8 10.88 5.56 17.02
N ALA A 9 10.18 5.91 15.94
CA ALA A 9 9.47 4.95 15.12
C ALA A 9 10.43 3.92 14.53
N LYS A 10 10.18 2.65 14.84
CA LYS A 10 10.95 1.50 14.38
C LYS A 10 9.99 0.31 14.26
N PRO A 11 10.00 -0.46 13.17
CA PRO A 11 9.12 -1.62 13.03
C PRO A 11 9.43 -2.69 14.10
N THR A 12 8.38 -3.36 14.59
CA THR A 12 8.47 -4.52 15.49
C THR A 12 7.82 -5.76 14.87
N SER A 13 7.99 -6.93 15.48
CA SER A 13 7.40 -8.21 15.03
C SER A 13 6.46 -8.78 16.09
N PHE A 14 5.64 -9.78 15.74
CA PHE A 14 4.79 -10.44 16.76
C PHE A 14 5.57 -11.12 17.88
N GLU A 15 6.81 -11.58 17.62
CA GLU A 15 7.68 -12.17 18.65
C GLU A 15 8.23 -11.12 19.62
N HIS A 16 8.55 -9.94 19.10
CA HIS A 16 9.11 -8.81 19.86
C HIS A 16 8.27 -7.55 19.59
N PRO A 17 7.01 -7.50 20.07
CA PRO A 17 6.02 -6.54 19.57
C PRO A 17 6.23 -5.11 20.07
N MET A 18 6.99 -4.94 21.14
CA MET A 18 7.16 -3.69 21.83
C MET A 18 8.55 -3.54 22.44
N PHE A 19 8.97 -2.29 22.62
CA PHE A 19 10.15 -1.93 23.41
C PHE A 19 9.87 -0.67 24.24
N GLU A 20 10.68 -0.43 25.27
CA GLU A 20 10.61 0.78 26.07
C GLU A 20 11.51 1.88 25.50
N ILE A 21 10.99 3.10 25.43
CA ILE A 21 11.72 4.29 25.00
C ILE A 21 11.29 5.49 25.85
N ALA A 22 12.26 6.11 26.55
CA ALA A 22 12.04 7.28 27.40
C ALA A 22 10.82 7.14 28.36
N GLY A 23 10.75 6.01 29.06
CA GLY A 23 9.70 5.70 30.04
C GLY A 23 8.33 5.39 29.42
N LYS A 24 8.25 5.10 28.12
CA LYS A 24 7.01 4.74 27.42
C LYS A 24 7.18 3.43 26.67
N TYR A 25 6.12 2.65 26.58
CA TYR A 25 6.08 1.49 25.71
C TYR A 25 5.68 1.90 24.29
N TYR A 26 6.46 1.46 23.31
CA TYR A 26 6.20 1.66 21.90
C TYR A 26 5.84 0.33 21.24
N TYR A 27 4.65 0.25 20.63
CA TYR A 27 4.13 -0.91 19.91
C TYR A 27 3.95 -0.52 18.43
N SER A 28 4.46 -1.36 17.53
CA SER A 28 4.58 -1.02 16.10
C SER A 28 4.67 -2.25 15.21
N VAL A 29 3.92 -3.29 15.54
CA VAL A 29 3.87 -4.50 14.72
C VAL A 29 3.17 -4.17 13.41
N ASP A 30 3.88 -4.37 12.30
CA ASP A 30 3.31 -4.19 10.97
C ASP A 30 2.41 -5.38 10.60
N HIS A 31 1.53 -5.18 9.62
CA HIS A 31 0.57 -6.19 9.15
C HIS A 31 -0.26 -6.80 10.30
N SER A 32 -0.57 -5.99 11.32
CA SER A 32 -1.37 -6.43 12.47
C SER A 32 -2.72 -7.08 12.11
N PRO A 33 -3.42 -6.73 11.01
CA PRO A 33 -4.64 -7.46 10.60
C PRO A 33 -4.40 -8.95 10.31
N SER A 34 -3.18 -9.36 9.96
CA SER A 34 -2.85 -10.77 9.73
C SER A 34 -2.97 -11.63 10.98
N PHE A 35 -2.92 -11.02 12.18
CA PHE A 35 -3.16 -11.75 13.43
C PHE A 35 -4.61 -12.26 13.53
N TYR A 36 -5.58 -11.47 13.05
CA TYR A 36 -7.00 -11.84 12.96
C TYR A 36 -7.41 -12.08 11.51
N TRP A 37 -6.62 -12.89 10.80
CA TRP A 37 -6.74 -13.10 9.35
C TRP A 37 -8.15 -13.45 8.90
N ASN A 38 -8.93 -14.20 9.69
CA ASN A 38 -10.28 -14.62 9.30
C ASN A 38 -11.23 -13.40 9.18
N SER A 39 -11.21 -12.51 10.16
CA SER A 39 -11.98 -11.27 10.13
C SER A 39 -11.43 -10.30 9.08
N ALA A 40 -10.10 -10.12 9.03
CA ALA A 40 -9.49 -9.24 8.03
C ALA A 40 -9.80 -9.68 6.59
N SER A 41 -9.78 -10.98 6.32
CA SER A 41 -10.12 -11.53 5.00
C SER A 41 -11.57 -11.26 4.63
N TRP A 42 -12.49 -11.41 5.58
CA TRP A 42 -13.91 -11.12 5.38
C TRP A 42 -14.12 -9.64 5.02
N GLU A 43 -13.64 -8.73 5.86
CA GLU A 43 -13.81 -7.28 5.69
C GLU A 43 -13.18 -6.76 4.40
N ILE A 44 -11.96 -7.21 4.08
CA ILE A 44 -11.28 -6.83 2.82
C ILE A 44 -12.06 -7.35 1.62
N SER A 45 -12.59 -8.58 1.69
CA SER A 45 -13.38 -9.15 0.60
C SER A 45 -14.66 -8.35 0.39
N GLU A 46 -15.40 -8.04 1.45
CA GLU A 46 -16.61 -7.22 1.36
C GLU A 46 -16.35 -5.84 0.76
N ALA A 47 -15.24 -5.19 1.13
CA ALA A 47 -14.85 -3.90 0.56
C ALA A 47 -14.48 -3.98 -0.93
N LEU A 48 -13.90 -5.10 -1.38
CA LEU A 48 -13.44 -5.28 -2.77
C LEU A 48 -14.54 -5.83 -3.69
N LEU A 49 -15.50 -6.60 -3.18
CA LEU A 49 -16.56 -7.25 -3.96
C LEU A 49 -17.30 -6.29 -4.93
N PRO A 50 -17.69 -5.06 -4.54
CA PRO A 50 -18.33 -4.10 -5.44
C PRO A 50 -17.50 -3.75 -6.69
N PHE A 51 -16.18 -3.92 -6.64
CA PHE A 51 -15.27 -3.60 -7.73
C PHE A 51 -14.89 -4.81 -8.59
N LEU A 52 -15.22 -6.03 -8.16
CA LEU A 52 -14.77 -7.25 -8.81
C LEU A 52 -15.20 -7.31 -10.29
N SER A 53 -16.46 -7.01 -10.59
CA SER A 53 -16.98 -6.99 -11.96
C SER A 53 -16.32 -5.91 -12.83
N ILE A 54 -15.97 -4.76 -12.24
CA ILE A 54 -15.27 -3.66 -12.92
C ILE A 54 -13.86 -4.12 -13.30
N VAL A 55 -13.14 -4.74 -12.36
CA VAL A 55 -11.78 -5.25 -12.59
C VAL A 55 -11.78 -6.33 -13.68
N ILE A 56 -12.72 -7.29 -13.62
CA ILE A 56 -12.85 -8.34 -14.64
C ILE A 56 -13.24 -7.76 -16.02
N GLY A 57 -14.00 -6.67 -16.06
CA GLY A 57 -14.45 -6.01 -17.30
C GLY A 57 -13.34 -5.39 -18.16
N GLY A 58 -12.11 -5.32 -17.66
CA GLY A 58 -10.94 -4.90 -18.42
C GLY A 58 -10.81 -3.38 -18.66
N PRO A 59 -9.78 -2.95 -19.42
CA PRO A 59 -9.34 -1.55 -19.45
C PRO A 59 -10.42 -0.52 -19.84
N LYS A 60 -11.30 -0.87 -20.79
CA LYS A 60 -12.41 0.02 -21.21
C LYS A 60 -13.44 0.26 -20.10
N VAL A 61 -13.58 -0.70 -19.18
CA VAL A 61 -14.47 -0.60 -18.01
C VAL A 61 -13.77 0.13 -16.88
N TRP A 62 -12.48 -0.14 -16.67
CA TRP A 62 -11.65 0.55 -15.66
C TRP A 62 -11.66 2.07 -15.84
N GLU A 63 -11.52 2.54 -17.08
CA GLU A 63 -11.53 3.98 -17.43
C GLU A 63 -12.85 4.68 -17.06
N LYS A 64 -13.96 3.94 -17.03
CA LYS A 64 -15.28 4.48 -16.66
C LYS A 64 -15.48 4.56 -15.15
N ASN A 65 -14.67 3.86 -14.36
CA ASN A 65 -14.74 3.90 -12.90
C ASN A 65 -13.60 4.75 -12.31
N LYS A 66 -13.95 5.88 -11.68
CA LYS A 66 -12.95 6.81 -11.11
C LYS A 66 -12.07 6.19 -10.02
N THR A 67 -12.60 5.25 -9.24
CA THR A 67 -11.84 4.59 -8.18
C THR A 67 -10.79 3.65 -8.77
N ILE A 68 -11.20 2.75 -9.66
CA ILE A 68 -10.28 1.80 -10.31
C ILE A 68 -9.29 2.51 -11.21
N SER A 69 -9.71 3.48 -12.03
CA SER A 69 -8.79 4.23 -12.90
C SER A 69 -7.68 4.96 -12.12
N LYS A 70 -7.98 5.50 -10.94
CA LYS A 70 -6.99 6.13 -10.06
C LYS A 70 -6.11 5.13 -9.30
N ALA A 71 -6.57 3.89 -9.14
CA ALA A 71 -5.83 2.83 -8.45
C ALA A 71 -4.82 2.10 -9.36
N ILE A 72 -4.76 2.42 -10.65
CA ILE A 72 -3.80 1.81 -11.58
C ILE A 72 -2.42 2.45 -11.37
N GLU A 73 -1.51 1.69 -10.77
CA GLU A 73 -0.12 2.11 -10.53
C GLU A 73 0.78 1.92 -11.77
N ILE A 74 0.54 0.85 -12.55
CA ILE A 74 1.29 0.49 -13.76
C ILE A 74 0.31 0.05 -14.85
N ARG A 75 0.49 0.52 -16.08
CA ARG A 75 -0.32 0.13 -17.25
C ARG A 75 0.57 -0.10 -18.46
N ASN A 76 0.42 -1.26 -19.10
CA ASN A 76 1.18 -1.64 -20.29
C ASN A 76 2.71 -1.45 -20.12
N GLY A 77 3.23 -1.77 -18.94
CA GLY A 77 4.66 -1.60 -18.61
C GLY A 77 5.10 -0.18 -18.26
N VAL A 78 4.19 0.80 -18.20
CA VAL A 78 4.48 2.20 -17.88
C VAL A 78 3.92 2.55 -16.51
N ILE A 79 4.75 3.15 -15.65
CA ILE A 79 4.34 3.63 -14.32
C ILE A 79 3.40 4.83 -14.50
N GLN A 80 2.21 4.75 -13.91
CA GLN A 80 1.20 5.80 -13.98
C GLN A 80 1.27 6.75 -12.78
N ASN A 81 1.65 6.22 -11.60
CA ASN A 81 1.73 7.03 -10.39
C ASN A 81 3.10 7.74 -10.31
N PRO A 82 3.12 9.09 -10.41
CA PRO A 82 4.37 9.84 -10.38
C PRO A 82 5.08 9.75 -9.03
N LYS A 83 4.37 9.37 -7.94
CA LYS A 83 4.98 9.19 -6.62
C LYS A 83 5.96 8.03 -6.60
N ILE A 84 5.68 6.94 -7.33
CA ILE A 84 6.60 5.81 -7.47
C ILE A 84 7.89 6.28 -8.15
N LEU A 85 7.78 7.08 -9.22
CA LEU A 85 8.94 7.63 -9.92
C LEU A 85 9.78 8.53 -9.03
N SER A 86 9.13 9.44 -8.28
CA SER A 86 9.85 10.31 -7.35
C SER A 86 10.52 9.54 -6.21
N PHE A 87 9.84 8.52 -5.68
CA PHE A 87 10.37 7.68 -4.59
C PHE A 87 11.58 6.85 -5.06
N GLN A 88 11.55 6.35 -6.30
CA GLN A 88 12.63 5.56 -6.89
C GLN A 88 13.72 6.41 -7.57
N ASN A 89 13.67 7.75 -7.48
CA ASN A 89 14.57 8.66 -8.17
C ASN A 89 14.66 8.40 -9.69
N ARG A 90 13.51 8.40 -10.36
CA ARG A 90 13.39 8.16 -11.82
C ARG A 90 12.83 9.35 -12.58
N GLU A 91 13.14 9.41 -13.87
CA GLU A 91 12.57 10.36 -14.82
C GLU A 91 11.07 10.15 -15.05
N LYS A 92 10.37 11.25 -15.37
CA LYS A 92 8.91 11.22 -15.64
C LYS A 92 8.61 10.58 -16.98
N GLU A 93 9.46 10.82 -17.96
CA GLU A 93 9.34 10.34 -19.32
C GLU A 93 9.74 8.87 -19.37
N TYR A 94 8.91 8.05 -20.01
CA TYR A 94 9.27 6.67 -20.33
C TYR A 94 10.58 6.67 -21.18
N PRO A 95 11.58 5.81 -20.89
CA PRO A 95 11.52 4.58 -20.09
C PRO A 95 11.81 4.73 -18.58
N HIS A 96 11.64 5.91 -18.00
CA HIS A 96 11.85 6.19 -16.57
C HIS A 96 13.29 5.84 -16.12
N GLN A 97 14.27 6.39 -16.82
CA GLN A 97 15.69 6.25 -16.46
C GLN A 97 15.94 6.72 -15.03
N PHE A 98 16.91 6.11 -14.35
CA PHE A 98 17.35 6.60 -13.05
C PHE A 98 18.00 7.98 -13.19
N ARG A 99 17.74 8.82 -12.19
CA ARG A 99 18.38 10.12 -12.01
C ARG A 99 19.64 10.02 -11.16
#